data_AF-A0A5K0VI99-F1
#
_entry.id   AF-A0A5K0VI99-F1
#
_cell.length_a   1.000
_cell.length_b   1.000
_cell.length_c   1.000
_cell.angle_alpha   90.00
_cell.angle_beta   90.00
_cell.angle_gamma   90.00
#
_symmetry.space_group_name_H-M   'P 1'
#
loop_
_entity.id
_entity.type
_entity.pdbx_description
1 polymer ?
#
loop_
_entity_poly.entity_id
_entity_poly.type
_entity_poly.pdbx_seq_one_letter_code
_entity_poly.pdbx_strand_id
1 'polypeptide(L)'
;MKRPKPVKPANRLSSTPPPPSRHSPSLSRASSRTIKISLQSTSPPARLKTRKALAPHFSAPPGEANKNLPSLNGFLASPDFEWTPLNVERSELSLPLTLLTGQTFRWKQTGPSQFTGVVKSHLFSLKQLDNDVGYFLHFSRTNSLVAEKALIDYLNLKISTKEMWAGFVEADSRFAALAPHVAGIRVLRQDPLECLFQFICSSNNNIGRITKMVDHLSSFGSPLGSVGGFDFYEFPSLEELAHVSEERLRNAGFGYR
;
A
#
# COMPACT_ATOMS: atom_id res chain seq x y z
N MET A 1 -31.56 29.29 61.75
CA MET A 1 -31.33 28.86 63.15
C MET A 1 -31.89 27.45 63.29
N LYS A 2 -31.26 26.37 63.74
CA LYS A 2 -29.93 26.02 64.27
C LYS A 2 -29.59 24.62 63.73
N ARG A 3 -28.35 24.40 63.28
CA ARG A 3 -27.77 23.06 63.09
C ARG A 3 -27.48 22.40 64.44
N PRO A 4 -27.56 21.06 64.54
CA PRO A 4 -26.69 20.30 65.44
C PRO A 4 -25.48 19.74 64.70
N LYS A 5 -24.41 19.55 65.49
CA LYS A 5 -22.99 19.37 65.16
C LYS A 5 -22.60 17.86 65.11
N PRO A 6 -21.36 17.53 64.68
CA PRO A 6 -21.00 16.25 64.08
C PRO A 6 -20.45 15.21 65.07
N VAL A 7 -20.41 13.94 64.65
CA VAL A 7 -19.66 12.87 65.30
C VAL A 7 -18.75 12.18 64.26
N LYS A 8 -17.46 12.07 64.58
CA LYS A 8 -16.42 11.23 63.95
C LYS A 8 -15.53 10.71 65.11
N PRO A 9 -14.67 9.69 64.91
CA PRO A 9 -14.84 8.42 64.20
C PRO A 9 -14.40 7.23 65.09
N ALA A 10 -14.62 5.98 64.68
CA ALA A 10 -13.94 4.82 65.26
C ALA A 10 -13.51 3.83 64.16
N ASN A 11 -12.21 3.48 64.19
CA ASN A 11 -11.50 2.56 63.31
C ASN A 11 -12.05 1.13 63.37
N ARG A 12 -12.15 0.46 62.21
CA ARG A 12 -12.05 -1.00 62.14
C ARG A 12 -11.43 -1.46 60.81
N LEU A 13 -10.15 -1.82 60.94
CA LEU A 13 -9.40 -2.92 60.33
C LEU A 13 -9.86 -3.50 58.98
N SER A 14 -8.95 -3.35 58.02
CA SER A 14 -8.81 -4.11 56.77
C SER A 14 -8.73 -5.62 57.01
N SER A 15 -9.51 -6.41 56.24
CA SER A 15 -9.18 -7.80 55.96
C SER A 15 -9.56 -8.13 54.51
N THR A 16 -8.55 -8.47 53.71
CA THR A 16 -8.65 -8.96 52.33
C THR A 16 -8.95 -10.46 52.33
N PRO A 17 -9.79 -10.98 51.41
CA PRO A 17 -10.05 -12.41 51.30
C PRO A 17 -8.89 -13.15 50.59
N PRO A 18 -8.66 -14.45 50.88
CA PRO A 18 -7.57 -15.24 50.30
C PRO A 18 -7.91 -15.76 48.89
N PRO A 19 -6.89 -16.16 48.08
CA PRO A 19 -7.10 -16.66 46.73
C PRO A 19 -7.55 -18.14 46.71
N PRO A 20 -8.24 -18.58 45.64
CA PRO A 20 -8.72 -19.97 45.52
C PRO A 20 -7.61 -20.97 45.17
N SER A 21 -7.72 -22.17 45.74
CA SER A 21 -6.80 -23.30 45.59
C SER A 21 -6.89 -23.97 44.22
N ARG A 22 -5.73 -24.40 43.70
CA ARG A 22 -5.61 -25.24 42.51
C ARG A 22 -5.97 -26.69 42.85
N HIS A 23 -6.94 -27.26 42.13
CA HIS A 23 -7.17 -28.70 42.09
C HIS A 23 -6.91 -29.24 40.68
N SER A 24 -5.95 -30.15 40.58
CA SER A 24 -5.62 -30.94 39.40
C SER A 24 -6.67 -32.04 39.20
N PRO A 25 -7.18 -32.30 37.98
CA PRO A 25 -8.01 -33.47 37.72
C PRO A 25 -7.15 -34.71 37.46
N SER A 26 -7.44 -35.77 38.21
CA SER A 26 -6.90 -37.13 38.04
C SER A 26 -7.40 -37.80 36.76
N LEU A 27 -6.49 -38.50 36.08
CA LEU A 27 -6.75 -39.38 34.95
C LEU A 27 -7.77 -40.48 35.31
N SER A 28 -8.84 -40.61 34.53
CA SER A 28 -9.62 -41.84 34.47
C SER A 28 -9.81 -42.29 33.02
N ARG A 29 -9.74 -43.61 32.88
CA ARG A 29 -9.45 -44.43 31.70
C ARG A 29 -10.69 -44.55 30.80
N ALA A 30 -10.60 -44.03 29.57
CA ALA A 30 -11.62 -44.21 28.55
C ALA A 30 -11.20 -45.27 27.52
N SER A 31 -12.13 -46.21 27.27
CA SER A 31 -12.02 -47.38 26.41
C SER A 31 -11.76 -47.01 24.94
N SER A 32 -10.76 -47.65 24.32
CA SER A 32 -10.46 -47.56 22.89
C SER A 32 -11.64 -48.04 22.05
N ARG A 33 -12.17 -47.18 21.18
CA ARG A 33 -12.93 -47.57 19.99
C ARG A 33 -12.11 -47.16 18.77
N THR A 34 -11.60 -48.16 18.08
CA THR A 34 -10.89 -48.03 16.80
C THR A 34 -11.88 -47.60 15.71
N ILE A 35 -11.75 -46.38 15.20
CA ILE A 35 -12.42 -45.95 13.97
C ILE A 35 -11.49 -46.35 12.81
N LYS A 36 -11.90 -47.37 12.03
CA LYS A 36 -11.29 -47.69 10.74
C LYS A 36 -11.73 -46.62 9.74
N ILE A 37 -10.83 -45.71 9.36
CA ILE A 37 -11.03 -44.84 8.19
C ILE A 37 -10.56 -45.62 6.96
N SER A 38 -11.51 -45.94 6.09
CA SER A 38 -11.28 -46.57 4.78
C SER A 38 -10.64 -45.54 3.85
N LEU A 39 -9.37 -45.77 3.47
CA LEU A 39 -8.70 -45.05 2.38
C LEU A 39 -9.30 -45.51 1.05
N GLN A 40 -10.20 -44.71 0.48
CA GLN A 40 -10.59 -44.85 -0.93
C GLN A 40 -9.58 -44.08 -1.79
N SER A 41 -8.93 -44.81 -2.71
CA SER A 41 -8.01 -44.28 -3.70
C SER A 41 -8.78 -43.46 -4.73
N THR A 42 -8.65 -42.14 -4.68
CA THR A 42 -9.09 -41.25 -5.75
C THR A 42 -7.96 -41.07 -6.76
N SER A 43 -8.28 -41.33 -8.03
CA SER A 43 -7.38 -41.17 -9.17
C SER A 43 -6.93 -39.70 -9.33
N PRO A 44 -5.73 -39.44 -9.88
CA PRO A 44 -5.19 -38.08 -9.98
C PRO A 44 -6.01 -37.22 -10.96
N PRO A 45 -6.17 -35.91 -10.72
CA PRO A 45 -6.88 -35.05 -11.65
C PRO A 45 -6.06 -34.88 -12.93
N ALA A 46 -6.78 -34.89 -14.06
CA ALA A 46 -6.21 -34.76 -15.39
C ALA A 46 -5.46 -33.42 -15.57
N ARG A 47 -4.31 -33.51 -16.25
CA ARG A 47 -3.45 -32.41 -16.68
C ARG A 47 -4.25 -31.31 -17.39
N LEU A 48 -4.37 -30.13 -16.78
CA LEU A 48 -4.91 -28.94 -17.44
C LEU A 48 -4.01 -28.59 -18.64
N LYS A 49 -4.56 -28.73 -19.84
CA LYS A 49 -3.96 -28.22 -21.07
C LYS A 49 -3.93 -26.68 -20.98
N THR A 50 -2.76 -26.09 -21.17
CA THR A 50 -2.56 -24.64 -21.32
C THR A 50 -3.44 -24.13 -22.47
N ARG A 51 -4.52 -23.42 -22.13
CA ARG A 51 -5.26 -22.63 -23.11
C ARG A 51 -4.48 -21.35 -23.37
N LYS A 52 -3.99 -21.22 -24.61
CA LYS A 52 -3.43 -19.99 -25.17
C LYS A 52 -4.49 -18.89 -25.04
N ALA A 53 -4.20 -17.80 -24.33
CA ALA A 53 -5.10 -16.67 -24.22
C ALA A 53 -5.28 -16.02 -25.61
N LEU A 54 -6.49 -16.12 -26.17
CA LEU A 54 -6.91 -15.29 -27.30
C LEU A 54 -7.14 -13.87 -26.76
N ALA A 55 -6.48 -12.89 -27.39
CA ALA A 55 -6.79 -11.48 -27.19
C ALA A 55 -8.23 -11.18 -27.66
N PRO A 56 -8.98 -10.29 -26.99
CA PRO A 56 -10.30 -9.89 -27.45
C PRO A 56 -10.19 -9.09 -28.76
N HIS A 57 -10.85 -9.60 -29.80
CA HIS A 57 -11.11 -8.89 -31.04
C HIS A 57 -12.09 -7.74 -30.76
N PHE A 58 -11.62 -6.49 -30.88
CA PHE A 58 -12.50 -5.34 -31.10
C PHE A 58 -12.63 -5.14 -32.61
N SER A 59 -13.81 -5.41 -33.15
CA SER A 59 -14.18 -5.08 -34.53
C SER A 59 -14.51 -3.59 -34.64
N ALA A 60 -13.72 -2.84 -35.40
CA ALA A 60 -14.01 -1.46 -35.82
C ALA A 60 -14.87 -1.45 -37.11
N PRO A 61 -15.70 -0.42 -37.34
CA PRO A 61 -16.50 -0.29 -38.56
C PRO A 61 -15.64 0.08 -39.79
N PRO A 62 -16.11 -0.18 -41.02
CA PRO A 62 -15.29 -0.01 -42.23
C PRO A 62 -15.32 1.43 -42.73
N GLY A 63 -14.15 1.99 -43.05
CA GLY A 63 -14.05 3.31 -43.67
C GLY A 63 -12.62 3.79 -43.87
N GLU A 64 -12.11 3.53 -45.08
CA GLU A 64 -11.03 4.24 -45.80
C GLU A 64 -9.57 4.10 -45.33
N ALA A 65 -8.80 3.46 -46.20
CA ALA A 65 -7.37 3.32 -46.16
C ALA A 65 -6.68 4.66 -46.46
N ASN A 66 -5.72 5.06 -45.62
CA ASN A 66 -4.64 5.93 -46.06
C ASN A 66 -3.29 5.44 -45.53
N LYS A 67 -2.35 5.28 -46.46
CA LYS A 67 -1.01 4.76 -46.25
C LYS A 67 -0.16 5.87 -45.64
N ASN A 68 0.35 5.64 -44.42
CA ASN A 68 1.65 6.06 -43.89
C ASN A 68 1.62 5.93 -42.37
N LEU A 69 2.03 4.77 -41.86
CA LEU A 69 2.29 4.60 -40.43
C LEU A 69 3.79 4.79 -40.20
N PRO A 70 4.24 5.80 -39.44
CA PRO A 70 5.62 5.83 -38.99
C PRO A 70 5.83 4.73 -37.94
N SER A 71 6.98 4.08 -38.01
CA SER A 71 7.44 3.07 -37.07
C SER A 71 7.35 3.54 -35.62
N LEU A 72 6.70 2.74 -34.77
CA LEU A 72 6.72 2.87 -33.31
C LEU A 72 8.11 2.53 -32.76
N ASN A 73 9.07 3.42 -32.95
CA ASN A 73 10.33 3.46 -32.21
C ASN A 73 10.50 4.88 -31.71
N GLY A 74 10.01 5.12 -30.49
CA GLY A 74 9.98 6.45 -29.91
C GLY A 74 9.63 6.44 -28.44
N PHE A 75 10.28 5.57 -27.65
CA PHE A 75 10.57 5.99 -26.28
C PHE A 75 11.60 7.10 -26.44
N LEU A 76 11.15 8.36 -26.51
CA LEU A 76 12.04 9.49 -26.32
C LEU A 76 12.78 9.22 -25.01
N ALA A 77 14.11 9.15 -25.08
CA ALA A 77 14.94 9.03 -23.90
C ALA A 77 14.44 10.09 -22.91
N SER A 78 13.96 9.63 -21.74
CA SER A 78 13.70 10.57 -20.65
C SER A 78 14.99 11.35 -20.43
N PRO A 79 14.94 12.67 -20.20
CA PRO A 79 16.16 13.44 -19.94
C PRO A 79 16.99 12.67 -18.92
N ASP A 80 18.30 12.54 -19.16
CA ASP A 80 19.21 11.88 -18.22
C ASP A 80 19.21 12.70 -16.93
N PHE A 81 18.29 12.37 -16.04
CA PHE A 81 18.22 12.96 -14.71
C PHE A 81 19.52 12.61 -14.01
N GLU A 82 20.16 13.61 -13.40
CA GLU A 82 21.20 13.34 -12.43
C GLU A 82 20.52 12.75 -11.19
N TRP A 83 20.51 11.42 -11.10
CA TRP A 83 19.85 10.68 -10.02
C TRP A 83 20.65 10.85 -8.74
N THR A 84 20.01 11.41 -7.71
CA THR A 84 20.60 11.48 -6.37
C THR A 84 20.40 10.12 -5.68
N PRO A 85 21.45 9.47 -5.14
CA PRO A 85 21.31 8.20 -4.44
C PRO A 85 20.51 8.35 -3.14
N LEU A 86 19.57 7.42 -2.88
CA LEU A 86 18.95 7.29 -1.55
C LEU A 86 19.83 6.55 -0.55
N ASN A 87 20.87 5.86 -1.03
CA ASN A 87 21.75 5.02 -0.23
C ASN A 87 20.98 3.91 0.51
N VAL A 88 20.10 3.20 -0.21
CA VAL A 88 19.28 2.11 0.32
C VAL A 88 19.48 0.85 -0.52
N GLU A 89 19.90 -0.23 0.14
CA GLU A 89 20.12 -1.52 -0.52
C GLU A 89 18.81 -2.06 -1.12
N ARG A 90 18.91 -2.83 -2.21
CA ARG A 90 17.76 -3.47 -2.86
C ARG A 90 16.96 -4.38 -1.91
N SER A 91 17.63 -5.01 -0.94
CA SER A 91 16.97 -5.82 0.10
C SER A 91 16.12 -5.00 1.07
N GLU A 92 16.37 -3.69 1.16
CA GLU A 92 15.64 -2.76 2.04
C GLU A 92 14.57 -1.97 1.28
N LEU A 93 14.71 -1.77 -0.04
CA LEU A 93 13.69 -1.13 -0.87
C LEU A 93 13.65 -1.68 -2.30
N SER A 94 12.50 -2.24 -2.66
CA SER A 94 12.11 -2.60 -4.01
C SER A 94 10.93 -1.72 -4.44
N LEU A 95 11.16 -0.85 -5.43
CA LEU A 95 10.12 0.06 -5.92
C LEU A 95 8.90 -0.69 -6.48
N PRO A 96 9.04 -1.71 -7.34
CA PRO A 96 7.87 -2.42 -7.88
C PRO A 96 7.07 -3.14 -6.81
N LEU A 97 7.75 -3.72 -5.81
CA LEU A 97 7.09 -4.45 -4.71
C LEU A 97 6.53 -3.51 -3.61
N THR A 98 6.88 -2.23 -3.65
CA THR A 98 6.37 -1.23 -2.71
C THR A 98 5.29 -0.37 -3.37
N LEU A 99 5.56 0.27 -4.50
CA LEU A 99 4.69 1.31 -5.05
C LEU A 99 3.47 0.78 -5.82
N LEU A 100 3.51 -0.48 -6.29
CA LEU A 100 2.46 -1.05 -7.15
C LEU A 100 1.58 -2.10 -6.46
N THR A 101 1.64 -2.20 -5.12
CA THR A 101 0.96 -3.26 -4.36
C THR A 101 -0.41 -2.86 -3.79
N GLY A 102 -0.96 -1.74 -4.23
CA GLY A 102 -2.27 -1.25 -3.77
C GLY A 102 -2.23 -0.58 -2.39
N GLN A 103 -1.05 -0.38 -1.80
CA GLN A 103 -0.92 0.45 -0.60
C GLN A 103 -1.14 1.94 -0.92
N THR A 104 -0.76 2.37 -2.12
CA THR A 104 -0.93 3.72 -2.65
C THR A 104 -1.32 3.62 -4.13
N PHE A 105 -2.00 4.64 -4.64
CA PHE A 105 -2.43 4.72 -6.04
C PHE A 105 -1.86 5.96 -6.77
N ARG A 106 -0.93 6.66 -6.10
CA ARG A 106 -0.41 7.99 -6.50
C ARG A 106 0.92 7.93 -7.28
N TRP A 107 1.48 6.74 -7.45
CA TRP A 107 2.70 6.52 -8.22
C TRP A 107 2.38 5.99 -9.62
N LYS A 108 3.03 6.56 -10.63
CA LYS A 108 2.91 6.16 -12.05
C LYS A 108 4.24 5.62 -12.52
N GLN A 109 4.23 4.53 -13.30
CA GLN A 109 5.42 4.07 -13.99
C GLN A 109 5.68 4.98 -15.20
N THR A 110 6.67 5.86 -15.08
CA THR A 110 6.99 6.89 -16.09
C THR A 110 8.19 6.52 -16.96
N GLY A 111 8.81 5.38 -16.70
CA GLY A 111 9.88 4.81 -17.51
C GLY A 111 10.28 3.40 -17.06
N PRO A 112 11.28 2.78 -17.70
CA PRO A 112 11.83 1.50 -17.26
C PRO A 112 12.38 1.61 -15.84
N SER A 113 11.84 0.81 -14.92
CA SER A 113 12.22 0.84 -13.50
C SER A 113 12.09 2.20 -12.82
N GLN A 114 11.28 3.11 -13.39
CA GLN A 114 11.11 4.48 -12.94
C GLN A 114 9.65 4.74 -12.58
N PHE A 115 9.46 5.38 -11.42
CA PHE A 115 8.16 5.70 -10.88
C PHE A 115 8.12 7.17 -10.46
N THR A 116 7.10 7.90 -10.89
CA THR A 116 6.87 9.29 -10.48
C THR A 116 5.65 9.37 -9.60
N GLY A 117 5.75 10.13 -8.51
CA GLY A 117 4.68 10.29 -7.55
C GLY A 117 4.88 11.53 -6.70
N VAL A 118 3.84 11.86 -5.94
CA VAL A 118 3.79 13.04 -5.08
C VAL A 118 3.92 12.59 -3.64
N VAL A 119 4.83 13.24 -2.90
CA VAL A 119 4.97 13.08 -1.45
C VAL A 119 4.74 14.46 -0.83
N LYS A 120 3.60 14.64 -0.15
CA LYS A 120 3.14 15.96 0.33
C LYS A 120 3.05 16.96 -0.84
N SER A 121 3.90 18.00 -0.85
CA SER A 121 3.96 19.02 -1.90
C SER A 121 5.19 18.88 -2.81
N HIS A 122 5.77 17.67 -2.86
CA HIS A 122 7.01 17.38 -3.59
C HIS A 122 6.76 16.35 -4.68
N LEU A 123 7.10 16.70 -5.92
CA LEU A 123 7.01 15.81 -7.06
C LEU A 123 8.35 15.10 -7.27
N PHE A 124 8.37 13.80 -7.05
CA PHE A 124 9.56 12.96 -7.15
C PHE A 124 9.45 11.98 -8.29
N SER A 125 10.57 11.70 -8.95
CA SER A 125 10.78 10.41 -9.63
C SER A 125 11.76 9.58 -8.84
N LEU A 126 11.50 8.28 -8.76
CA LEU A 126 12.37 7.26 -8.18
C LEU A 126 12.76 6.28 -9.28
N LYS A 127 14.00 5.83 -9.29
CA LYS A 127 14.50 4.82 -10.23
C LYS A 127 15.18 3.69 -9.48
N GLN A 128 14.75 2.46 -9.75
CA GLN A 128 15.44 1.29 -9.23
C GLN A 128 16.77 1.15 -9.98
N LEU A 129 17.87 1.18 -9.25
CA LEU A 129 19.21 0.94 -9.74
C LEU A 129 19.66 -0.48 -9.35
N ASP A 130 20.89 -0.85 -9.72
CA ASP A 130 21.42 -2.18 -9.45
C ASP A 130 21.58 -2.46 -7.96
N ASN A 131 22.19 -1.52 -7.22
CA ASN A 131 22.48 -1.65 -5.80
C ASN A 131 21.88 -0.52 -4.94
N ASP A 132 21.02 0.33 -5.53
CA ASP A 132 20.40 1.47 -4.84
C ASP A 132 19.03 1.81 -5.46
N VAL A 133 18.38 2.81 -4.90
CA VAL A 133 17.32 3.58 -5.52
C VAL A 133 17.79 5.02 -5.68
N GLY A 134 17.75 5.53 -6.90
CA GLY A 134 17.95 6.95 -7.17
C GLY A 134 16.65 7.73 -7.06
N TYR A 135 16.72 8.99 -6.65
CA TYR A 135 15.61 9.93 -6.74
C TYR A 135 15.98 11.18 -7.56
N PHE A 136 14.96 11.81 -8.13
CA PHE A 136 15.04 13.11 -8.77
C PHE A 136 13.85 13.96 -8.32
N LEU A 137 14.12 15.19 -7.88
CA LEU A 137 13.10 16.14 -7.45
C LEU A 137 12.73 17.06 -8.61
N HIS A 138 11.53 16.90 -9.16
CA HIS A 138 11.03 17.74 -10.25
C HIS A 138 10.54 19.09 -9.75
N PHE A 139 9.81 19.08 -8.62
CA PHE A 139 9.20 20.27 -8.06
C PHE A 139 9.04 20.15 -6.56
N SER A 140 9.21 21.27 -5.86
CA SER A 140 8.96 21.37 -4.42
C SER A 140 8.54 22.79 -4.06
N ARG A 141 7.58 22.92 -3.14
CA ARG A 141 7.25 24.21 -2.50
C ARG A 141 8.26 24.65 -1.44
N THR A 142 9.13 23.74 -1.00
CA THR A 142 10.15 23.99 0.02
C THR A 142 11.53 23.63 -0.53
N ASN A 143 12.59 23.87 0.26
CA ASN A 143 13.94 23.51 -0.15
C ASN A 143 14.11 21.98 -0.32
N SER A 144 15.13 21.59 -1.09
CA SER A 144 15.43 20.19 -1.43
C SER A 144 15.67 19.30 -0.21
N LEU A 145 16.30 19.81 0.87
CA LEU A 145 16.56 19.03 2.08
C LEU A 145 15.27 18.66 2.82
N VAL A 146 14.27 19.54 2.84
CA VAL A 146 12.96 19.26 3.43
C VAL A 146 12.22 18.22 2.60
N ALA A 147 12.28 18.34 1.28
CA ALA A 147 11.68 17.37 0.36
C ALA A 147 12.31 15.98 0.52
N GLU A 148 13.65 15.89 0.56
CA GLU A 148 14.39 14.65 0.78
C GLU A 148 14.01 13.99 2.10
N LYS A 149 13.96 14.76 3.21
CA LYS A 149 13.52 14.25 4.52
C LYS A 149 12.08 13.71 4.46
N ALA A 150 11.19 14.38 3.72
CA ALA A 150 9.81 13.92 3.54
C ALA A 150 9.76 12.61 2.75
N LEU A 151 10.59 12.45 1.72
CA LEU A 151 10.69 11.21 0.94
C LEU A 151 11.23 10.05 1.78
N ILE A 152 12.30 10.27 2.55
CA ILE A 152 12.88 9.27 3.47
C ILE A 152 11.85 8.81 4.52
N ASP A 153 11.09 9.75 5.08
CA ASP A 153 10.02 9.47 6.05
C ASP A 153 8.85 8.70 5.40
N TYR A 154 8.41 9.11 4.20
CA TYR A 154 7.34 8.46 3.44
C TYR A 154 7.67 7.00 3.08
N LEU A 155 8.90 6.75 2.61
CA LEU A 155 9.40 5.41 2.33
C LEU A 155 9.75 4.62 3.60
N ASN A 156 9.67 5.27 4.77
CA ASN A 156 9.89 4.71 6.09
C ASN A 156 11.32 4.13 6.28
N LEU A 157 12.32 4.74 5.65
CA LEU A 157 13.69 4.18 5.50
C LEU A 157 14.48 4.12 6.81
N LYS A 158 14.00 4.74 7.89
CA LYS A 158 14.67 4.68 9.21
C LYS A 158 14.52 3.34 9.93
N ILE A 159 13.63 2.48 9.45
CA ILE A 159 13.37 1.16 10.02
C ILE A 159 14.12 0.13 9.17
N SER A 160 15.01 -0.70 9.71
CA SER A 160 15.56 -1.82 8.92
C SER A 160 14.50 -2.92 8.76
N THR A 161 14.12 -3.19 7.51
CA THR A 161 13.26 -4.34 7.18
C THR A 161 13.99 -5.65 7.42
N LYS A 162 15.30 -5.70 7.19
CA LYS A 162 16.14 -6.87 7.47
C LYS A 162 16.11 -7.26 8.95
N GLU A 163 16.32 -6.29 9.85
CA GLU A 163 16.27 -6.53 11.30
C GLU A 163 14.86 -6.95 11.75
N MET A 164 13.81 -6.28 11.26
CA MET A 164 12.43 -6.63 11.57
C MET A 164 12.08 -8.06 11.10
N TRP A 165 12.47 -8.41 9.89
CA TRP A 165 12.14 -9.69 9.29
C TRP A 165 12.88 -10.86 9.91
N ALA A 166 14.02 -10.64 10.58
CA ALA A 166 14.73 -11.70 11.29
C ALA A 166 13.81 -12.42 12.29
N GLY A 167 13.01 -11.67 13.06
CA GLY A 167 12.03 -12.26 13.97
C GLY A 167 10.87 -12.98 13.26
N PHE A 168 10.44 -12.50 12.10
CA PHE A 168 9.38 -13.17 11.32
C PHE A 168 9.86 -14.47 10.69
N VAL A 169 11.10 -14.49 10.18
CA VAL A 169 11.75 -15.66 9.60
C VAL A 169 11.96 -16.74 10.66
N GLU A 170 12.38 -16.36 11.87
CA GLU A 170 12.53 -17.30 12.99
C GLU A 170 11.17 -17.88 13.44
N ALA A 171 10.11 -17.07 13.41
CA ALA A 171 8.80 -17.45 13.92
C ALA A 171 7.91 -18.25 12.94
N ASP A 172 8.03 -18.07 11.61
CA ASP A 172 7.19 -18.75 10.60
C ASP A 172 8.03 -19.28 9.42
N SER A 173 8.08 -20.60 9.28
CA SER A 173 8.82 -21.29 8.20
C SER A 173 8.29 -20.98 6.81
N ARG A 174 7.00 -20.64 6.66
CA ARG A 174 6.44 -20.19 5.38
C ARG A 174 6.91 -18.80 5.03
N PHE A 175 6.99 -17.91 6.03
CA PHE A 175 7.58 -16.59 5.84
C PHE A 175 9.06 -16.70 5.49
N ALA A 176 9.81 -17.56 6.19
CA ALA A 176 11.21 -17.84 5.88
C ALA A 176 11.43 -18.29 4.42
N ALA A 177 10.56 -19.15 3.91
CA ALA A 177 10.61 -19.59 2.51
C ALA A 177 10.23 -18.48 1.52
N LEU A 178 9.33 -17.56 1.89
CA LEU A 178 8.85 -16.48 1.03
C LEU A 178 9.80 -15.28 1.00
N ALA A 179 10.40 -14.91 2.14
CA ALA A 179 11.15 -13.67 2.33
C ALA A 179 12.21 -13.38 1.25
N PRO A 180 13.01 -14.35 0.76
CA PRO A 180 13.98 -14.11 -0.31
C PRO A 180 13.36 -13.66 -1.64
N HIS A 181 12.10 -14.02 -1.90
CA HIS A 181 11.38 -13.69 -3.14
C HIS A 181 10.69 -12.33 -3.11
N VAL A 182 10.55 -11.73 -1.93
CA VAL A 182 9.81 -10.49 -1.72
C VAL A 182 10.62 -9.43 -0.97
N ALA A 183 11.94 -9.58 -0.93
CA ALA A 183 12.84 -8.64 -0.27
C ALA A 183 12.66 -7.20 -0.78
N GLY A 184 12.84 -6.23 0.12
CA GLY A 184 12.66 -4.80 -0.17
C GLY A 184 11.21 -4.32 -0.17
N ILE A 185 10.23 -5.16 0.19
CA ILE A 185 8.86 -4.68 0.44
C ILE A 185 8.84 -3.77 1.68
N ARG A 186 8.22 -2.59 1.54
CA ARG A 186 8.00 -1.65 2.63
C ARG A 186 6.55 -1.22 2.75
N VAL A 187 6.16 -0.91 3.99
CA VAL A 187 4.92 -0.18 4.27
C VAL A 187 5.24 1.31 4.27
N LEU A 188 4.55 2.06 3.41
CA LEU A 188 4.69 3.51 3.28
C LEU A 188 4.02 4.25 4.44
N ARG A 189 4.64 5.35 4.86
CA ARG A 189 4.10 6.29 5.83
C ARG A 189 3.34 7.41 5.12
N GLN A 190 2.16 7.06 4.60
CA GLN A 190 1.32 7.97 3.83
C GLN A 190 0.72 9.09 4.69
N ASP A 191 0.41 10.22 4.06
CA ASP A 191 -0.38 11.27 4.69
C ASP A 191 -1.77 10.73 5.09
N PRO A 192 -2.25 10.96 6.32
CA PRO A 192 -3.51 10.38 6.79
C PRO A 192 -4.74 10.79 5.96
N LEU A 193 -4.78 12.03 5.47
CA LEU A 193 -5.90 12.54 4.66
C LEU A 193 -5.89 11.88 3.28
N GLU A 194 -4.74 11.90 2.60
CA GLU A 194 -4.56 11.24 1.30
C GLU A 194 -4.87 9.74 1.41
N CYS A 195 -4.37 9.07 2.46
CA CYS A 195 -4.61 7.65 2.72
C CYS A 195 -6.10 7.35 2.90
N LEU A 196 -6.80 8.13 3.74
CA LEU A 196 -8.23 7.94 4.01
C LEU A 196 -9.07 7.98 2.72
N PHE A 197 -8.90 9.01 1.90
CA PHE A 197 -9.69 9.18 0.68
C PHE A 197 -9.34 8.14 -0.40
N GLN A 198 -8.07 7.74 -0.52
CA GLN A 198 -7.67 6.62 -1.38
C GLN A 198 -8.42 5.34 -1.00
N PHE A 199 -8.54 5.03 0.29
CA PHE A 199 -9.19 3.80 0.73
C PHE A 199 -10.73 3.89 0.76
N ILE A 200 -11.33 5.07 0.92
CA ILE A 200 -12.77 5.27 0.63
C ILE A 200 -13.07 4.87 -0.83
N CYS A 201 -12.23 5.30 -1.77
CA CYS A 201 -12.33 4.94 -3.18
C CYS A 201 -12.14 3.43 -3.44
N SER A 202 -11.46 2.72 -2.53
CA SER A 202 -11.08 1.30 -2.71
C SER A 202 -12.18 0.29 -2.41
N SER A 203 -13.17 0.66 -1.57
CA SER A 203 -14.20 -0.27 -1.09
C SER A 203 -14.92 -0.95 -2.27
N ASN A 204 -14.99 -2.28 -2.32
CA ASN A 204 -15.63 -3.05 -3.42
C ASN A 204 -15.25 -2.54 -4.83
N ASN A 205 -13.95 -2.43 -5.11
CA ASN A 205 -13.44 -1.83 -6.34
C ASN A 205 -12.19 -2.59 -6.86
N ASN A 206 -11.65 -2.22 -8.01
CA ASN A 206 -10.40 -2.78 -8.54
C ASN A 206 -9.33 -1.69 -8.71
N ILE A 207 -8.04 -2.08 -8.65
CA ILE A 207 -6.90 -1.15 -8.67
C ILE A 207 -7.02 -0.13 -9.81
N GLY A 208 -7.34 -0.57 -11.03
CA GLY A 208 -7.46 0.33 -12.19
C GLY A 208 -8.52 1.43 -12.01
N ARG A 209 -9.69 1.10 -11.45
CA ARG A 209 -10.75 2.09 -11.17
C ARG A 209 -10.42 2.95 -9.95
N ILE A 210 -9.78 2.38 -8.93
CA ILE A 210 -9.34 3.13 -7.74
C ILE A 210 -8.34 4.20 -8.15
N THR A 211 -7.32 3.83 -8.93
CA THR A 211 -6.31 4.77 -9.43
C THR A 211 -6.96 5.94 -10.19
N LYS A 212 -7.93 5.67 -11.07
CA LYS A 212 -8.66 6.75 -11.78
C LYS A 212 -9.43 7.68 -10.83
N MET A 213 -10.11 7.12 -9.83
CA MET A 213 -10.83 7.93 -8.84
C MET A 213 -9.88 8.78 -8.01
N VAL A 214 -8.76 8.21 -7.56
CA VAL A 214 -7.72 8.92 -6.80
C VAL A 214 -7.07 10.01 -7.65
N ASP A 215 -6.77 9.75 -8.93
CA ASP A 215 -6.27 10.75 -9.87
C ASP A 215 -7.27 11.90 -10.02
N HIS A 216 -8.56 11.60 -10.12
CA HIS A 216 -9.62 12.61 -10.21
C HIS A 216 -9.71 13.46 -8.95
N LEU A 217 -9.70 12.87 -7.75
CA LEU A 217 -9.65 13.64 -6.50
C LEU A 217 -8.41 14.54 -6.46
N SER A 218 -7.27 13.98 -6.82
CA SER A 218 -6.00 14.71 -6.79
C SER A 218 -6.01 15.92 -7.72
N SER A 219 -6.74 15.85 -8.85
CA SER A 219 -6.86 16.97 -9.80
C SER A 219 -7.57 18.22 -9.24
N PHE A 220 -8.22 18.11 -8.06
CA PHE A 220 -8.76 19.27 -7.36
C PHE A 220 -7.72 20.04 -6.55
N GLY A 221 -6.55 19.44 -6.30
CA GLY A 221 -5.44 20.10 -5.62
C GLY A 221 -4.58 20.92 -6.56
N SER A 222 -3.52 21.52 -6.02
CA SER A 222 -2.63 22.37 -6.78
C SER A 222 -1.76 21.58 -7.78
N PRO A 223 -1.57 22.05 -9.03
CA PRO A 223 -0.67 21.41 -9.99
C PRO A 223 0.80 21.50 -9.55
N LEU A 224 1.53 20.40 -9.72
CA LEU A 224 2.97 20.30 -9.39
C LEU A 224 3.85 20.08 -10.63
N GLY A 225 3.29 19.63 -11.74
CA GLY A 225 3.99 19.46 -13.01
C GLY A 225 3.57 18.20 -13.76
N SER A 226 4.14 18.01 -14.96
CA SER A 226 3.84 16.88 -15.83
C SER A 226 5.10 16.08 -16.12
N VAL A 227 5.06 14.75 -15.96
CA VAL A 227 6.20 13.85 -16.17
C VAL A 227 5.73 12.58 -16.87
N GLY A 228 6.40 12.19 -17.95
CA GLY A 228 6.07 10.95 -18.68
C GLY A 228 4.65 10.92 -19.26
N GLY A 229 4.07 12.08 -19.57
CA GLY A 229 2.70 12.19 -20.08
C GLY A 229 1.60 12.14 -19.02
N PHE A 230 1.96 12.20 -17.73
CA PHE A 230 1.01 12.28 -16.61
C PHE A 230 1.10 13.64 -15.93
N ASP A 231 -0.05 14.19 -15.54
CA ASP A 231 -0.14 15.39 -14.73
C ASP A 231 -0.20 15.03 -13.25
N PHE A 232 0.59 15.74 -12.45
CA PHE A 232 0.70 15.52 -11.01
C PHE A 232 0.22 16.75 -10.25
N TYR A 233 -0.52 16.49 -9.19
CA TYR A 233 -1.13 17.48 -8.33
C TYR A 233 -0.80 17.14 -6.87
N GLU A 234 -0.68 18.15 -6.03
CA GLU A 234 -0.77 18.01 -4.58
C GLU A 234 -2.14 17.42 -4.22
N PHE A 235 -2.21 16.57 -3.20
CA PHE A 235 -3.52 16.05 -2.80
C PHE A 235 -4.35 17.18 -2.18
N PRO A 236 -5.64 17.34 -2.54
CA PRO A 236 -6.43 18.46 -2.07
C PRO A 236 -6.61 18.44 -0.54
N SER A 237 -6.74 19.63 0.04
CA SER A 237 -7.09 19.81 1.44
C SER A 237 -8.54 19.38 1.71
N LEU A 238 -8.90 19.26 3.00
CA LEU A 238 -10.29 18.99 3.38
C LEU A 238 -11.24 20.10 2.92
N GLU A 239 -10.79 21.36 2.98
CA GLU A 239 -11.55 22.53 2.53
C GLU A 239 -11.79 22.47 1.02
N GLU A 240 -10.76 22.15 0.23
CA GLU A 240 -10.88 21.98 -1.22
C GLU A 240 -11.85 20.83 -1.57
N LEU A 241 -11.75 19.70 -0.88
CA LEU A 241 -12.66 18.56 -1.06
C LEU A 241 -14.09 18.87 -0.62
N ALA A 242 -14.29 19.66 0.43
CA ALA A 242 -15.62 20.03 0.92
C ALA A 242 -16.41 20.90 -0.07
N HIS A 243 -15.73 21.56 -1.00
CA HIS A 243 -16.36 22.33 -2.07
C HIS A 243 -16.73 21.49 -3.31
N VAL A 244 -16.32 20.22 -3.36
CA VAL A 244 -16.66 19.32 -4.47
C VAL A 244 -18.07 18.77 -4.26
N SER A 245 -18.96 19.01 -5.22
CA SER A 245 -20.33 18.50 -5.13
C SER A 245 -20.39 16.98 -5.34
N GLU A 246 -21.34 16.34 -4.66
CA GLU A 246 -21.64 14.91 -4.85
C GLU A 246 -21.95 14.58 -6.32
N GLU A 247 -22.72 15.43 -7.00
CA GLU A 247 -23.06 15.27 -8.42
C GLU A 247 -21.80 15.17 -9.30
N ARG A 248 -20.80 16.02 -9.05
CA ARG A 248 -19.54 16.00 -9.79
C ARG A 248 -18.80 14.67 -9.59
N LEU A 249 -18.74 14.17 -8.36
CA LEU A 249 -18.12 12.88 -8.06
C LEU A 249 -18.88 11.70 -8.68
N ARG A 250 -20.22 11.75 -8.67
CA ARG A 250 -21.07 10.75 -9.35
C ARG A 250 -20.82 10.73 -10.85
N ASN A 251 -20.77 11.90 -11.48
CA ASN A 251 -20.47 12.05 -12.91
C ASN A 251 -19.05 11.57 -13.25
N ALA A 252 -18.11 11.68 -12.31
CA ALA A 252 -16.76 11.12 -12.41
C ALA A 252 -16.69 9.61 -12.11
N GLY A 253 -17.82 8.95 -11.85
CA GLY A 253 -17.91 7.51 -11.70
C GLY A 253 -17.58 6.97 -10.31
N PHE A 254 -17.68 7.78 -9.24
CA PHE A 254 -17.42 7.32 -7.87
C PHE A 254 -18.51 6.36 -7.35
N GLY A 255 -19.73 6.48 -7.88
CA GLY A 255 -20.87 5.64 -7.51
C GLY A 255 -21.43 6.07 -6.16
N TYR A 256 -21.55 5.13 -5.21
CA TYR A 256 -22.06 5.38 -3.86
C TYR A 256 -20.99 5.86 -2.86
N ARG A 257 -19.72 5.85 -3.26
CA ARG A 257 -18.58 6.20 -2.41
C ARG A 257 -18.47 7.72 -2.27
#